data_AF-A0A1C6E1R5-F1
#
_entry.id   AF-A0A1C6E1R5-F1
#
_cell.length_a   1.000
_cell.length_b   1.000
_cell.length_c   1.000
_cell.angle_alpha   90.00
_cell.angle_beta   90.00
_cell.angle_gamma   90.00
#
_symmetry.space_group_name_H-M   'P 1'
#
loop_
_entity.id
_entity.type
_entity.pdbx_description
1 polymer ?
#
loop_
_entity_poly.entity_id
_entity_poly.type
_entity_poly.pdbx_seq_one_letter_code
_entity_poly.pdbx_strand_id
1 'polypeptide(L)'
;MARYRRVQELTGLPVVQMPDGVIVGQAEGAQWNPGSRYIDGIYFRGTGAYRKKAYAARQDIVLLGAASILVNRSAAGNKPPAKPPGEQGWPLKVVDSAGEELGTLSGLLVESHSCRVYALEVSEGLLADIQKGYAIIRYFGLLPDRKNLIAVTQEEEKTMRKKGGELYEG
;
A
#
# COMPACT_ATOMS: atom_id res chain seq x y z
N MET A 1 -13.85 -14.50 3.40
CA MET A 1 -12.48 -14.65 2.87
C MET A 1 -11.83 -13.28 2.83
N ALA A 2 -10.61 -13.15 3.35
CA ALA A 2 -9.84 -11.92 3.25
C ALA A 2 -9.53 -11.63 1.77
N ARG A 3 -9.59 -10.36 1.37
CA ARG A 3 -9.24 -9.91 0.01
C ARG A 3 -8.04 -8.99 0.11
N TYR A 4 -7.05 -9.20 -0.76
CA TYR A 4 -5.83 -8.42 -0.80
C TYR A 4 -5.75 -7.57 -2.06
N ARG A 5 -5.13 -6.40 -1.95
CA ARG A 5 -4.89 -5.47 -3.06
C ARG A 5 -3.47 -4.97 -3.03
N ARG A 6 -2.91 -4.72 -4.21
CA ARG A 6 -1.67 -3.95 -4.32
C ARG A 6 -1.99 -2.47 -4.19
N VAL A 7 -1.22 -1.75 -3.39
CA VAL A 7 -1.42 -0.31 -3.20
C VAL A 7 -1.31 0.45 -4.53
N GLN A 8 -0.47 0.00 -5.45
CA GLN A 8 -0.33 0.60 -6.79
C GLN A 8 -1.61 0.51 -7.62
N GLU A 9 -2.39 -0.57 -7.45
CA GLU A 9 -3.66 -0.76 -8.17
C GLU A 9 -4.78 0.16 -7.65
N LEU A 10 -4.57 0.79 -6.49
CA LEU A 10 -5.51 1.76 -5.93
C LEU A 10 -5.42 3.11 -6.63
N THR A 11 -4.25 3.46 -7.18
CA THR A 11 -4.03 4.71 -7.89
C THR A 11 -4.91 4.77 -9.14
N GLY A 12 -5.62 5.87 -9.30
CA GLY A 12 -6.55 6.06 -10.41
C GLY A 12 -7.97 5.55 -10.14
N LEU A 13 -8.22 4.80 -9.06
CA LEU A 13 -9.57 4.37 -8.72
C LEU A 13 -10.42 5.55 -8.20
N PRO A 14 -11.72 5.57 -8.52
CA PRO A 14 -12.65 6.54 -7.93
C PRO A 14 -12.78 6.32 -6.42
N VAL A 15 -12.75 7.42 -5.68
CA VAL A 15 -13.06 7.46 -4.25
C VAL A 15 -14.52 7.82 -4.10
N VAL A 16 -15.30 6.92 -3.51
CA VAL A 16 -16.75 7.00 -3.36
C VAL A 16 -17.08 7.18 -1.90
N GLN A 17 -17.84 8.23 -1.61
CA GLN A 17 -18.32 8.53 -0.28
C GLN A 17 -19.58 7.70 0.03
N MET A 18 -19.65 7.21 1.27
CA MET A 18 -20.80 6.49 1.82
C MET A 18 -21.57 7.38 2.81
N PRO A 19 -22.90 7.20 2.94
CA PRO A 19 -23.73 6.22 2.22
C PRO A 19 -24.29 6.72 0.88
N ASP A 20 -24.03 7.97 0.51
CA ASP A 20 -24.64 8.64 -0.65
C ASP A 20 -24.14 8.14 -2.02
N GLY A 21 -23.02 7.43 -2.06
CA GLY A 21 -22.47 6.86 -3.28
C GLY A 21 -21.84 7.91 -4.20
N VAL A 22 -21.54 9.10 -3.68
CA VAL A 22 -21.01 10.22 -4.47
C VAL A 22 -19.52 10.01 -4.72
N ILE A 23 -19.08 10.14 -5.98
CA ILE A 23 -17.64 10.15 -6.31
C ILE A 23 -17.05 11.48 -5.86
N VAL A 24 -16.21 11.45 -4.83
CA VAL A 24 -15.56 12.64 -4.26
C VAL A 24 -14.20 12.93 -4.85
N GLY A 25 -13.62 11.99 -5.59
CA GLY A 25 -12.34 12.19 -6.24
C GLY A 25 -11.74 10.93 -6.86
N GLN A 26 -10.48 11.04 -7.23
CA GLN A 26 -9.66 9.94 -7.76
C GLN A 26 -8.44 9.74 -6.88
N ALA A 27 -8.15 8.49 -6.52
CA ALA A 27 -7.02 8.16 -5.66
C ALA A 27 -5.68 8.44 -6.36
N GLU A 28 -4.76 9.07 -5.64
CA GLU A 28 -3.40 9.37 -6.10
C GLU A 28 -2.35 8.41 -5.51
N GLY A 29 -2.70 7.71 -4.44
CA GLY A 29 -1.82 6.75 -3.76
C GLY A 29 -2.15 6.60 -2.28
N ALA A 30 -1.45 5.69 -1.60
CA ALA A 30 -1.59 5.47 -0.16
C ALA A 30 -0.43 6.09 0.62
N GLN A 31 -0.70 6.46 1.87
CA GLN A 31 0.33 6.73 2.86
C GLN A 31 0.62 5.46 3.65
N TRP A 32 1.89 5.16 3.85
CA TRP A 32 2.31 4.08 4.73
C TRP A 32 3.63 4.41 5.40
N ASN A 33 3.63 4.37 6.73
CA ASN A 33 4.85 4.34 7.52
C ASN A 33 5.37 2.89 7.65
N PRO A 34 6.63 2.59 7.26
CA PRO A 34 7.25 1.27 7.44
C PRO A 34 7.22 0.70 8.86
N GLY A 35 7.10 1.54 9.89
CA GLY A 35 6.90 1.11 11.28
C GLY A 35 5.48 0.63 11.61
N SER A 36 4.52 0.80 10.70
CA SER A 36 3.11 0.44 10.86
C SER A 36 2.76 -0.82 10.07
N ARG A 37 1.92 -1.69 10.67
CA ARG A 37 1.30 -2.82 9.97
C ARG A 37 0.06 -2.43 9.18
N TYR A 38 -0.27 -1.15 9.08
CA TYR A 38 -1.45 -0.65 8.38
C TYR A 38 -1.07 0.55 7.52
N ILE A 39 -1.73 0.72 6.38
CA ILE A 39 -1.66 2.00 5.67
C ILE A 39 -2.31 3.10 6.52
N ASP A 40 -1.73 4.28 6.52
CA ASP A 40 -2.22 5.40 7.34
C ASP A 40 -3.46 6.04 6.70
N GLY A 41 -3.60 5.90 5.38
CA GLY A 41 -4.72 6.45 4.61
C GLY A 41 -4.44 6.54 3.11
N ILE A 42 -5.37 7.17 2.39
CA ILE A 42 -5.33 7.34 0.93
C ILE A 42 -5.41 8.82 0.58
N TYR A 43 -4.53 9.27 -0.32
CA TYR A 43 -4.63 10.57 -0.96
C TYR A 43 -5.55 10.48 -2.17
N PHE A 44 -6.38 11.50 -2.36
CA PHE A 44 -7.21 11.61 -3.54
C PHE A 44 -7.37 13.06 -3.98
N ARG A 45 -7.59 13.26 -5.28
CA ARG A 45 -7.85 14.57 -5.85
C ARG A 45 -9.33 14.71 -6.16
N GLY A 46 -9.93 15.80 -5.67
CA GLY A 46 -11.31 16.14 -6.00
C GLY A 46 -11.53 16.38 -7.49
N THR A 47 -12.76 16.21 -7.94
CA THR A 47 -13.19 16.44 -9.33
C THR A 47 -13.76 17.86 -9.52
N GLY A 48 -13.90 18.32 -10.77
CA GLY A 48 -14.53 19.60 -11.10
C GLY A 48 -13.75 20.85 -10.68
N ALA A 49 -14.46 21.87 -10.21
CA ALA A 49 -13.88 23.17 -9.77
C ALA A 49 -13.04 23.06 -8.49
N TYR A 50 -13.19 21.96 -7.74
CA TYR A 50 -12.49 21.71 -6.47
C TYR A 50 -11.45 20.59 -6.63
N ARG A 51 -10.44 20.82 -7.48
CA ARG A 51 -9.28 19.91 -7.69
C ARG A 51 -8.29 19.86 -6.52
N LYS A 52 -8.74 20.13 -5.29
CA LYS A 52 -7.87 20.13 -4.12
C LYS A 52 -7.49 18.69 -3.78
N LYS A 53 -6.25 18.50 -3.31
CA LYS A 53 -5.82 17.25 -2.70
C LYS A 53 -6.53 17.10 -1.36
N ALA A 54 -7.08 15.93 -1.14
CA ALA A 54 -7.74 15.49 0.08
C ALA A 54 -7.15 14.16 0.55
N TYR A 55 -7.50 13.77 1.77
CA TYR A 55 -6.92 12.60 2.40
C TYR A 55 -7.97 11.84 3.21
N ALA A 56 -8.14 10.55 2.96
CA ALA A 56 -8.97 9.69 3.79
C ALA A 56 -8.06 8.96 4.78
N ALA A 57 -8.19 9.25 6.08
CA ALA A 57 -7.47 8.53 7.10
C ALA A 57 -7.98 7.08 7.18
N ARG A 58 -7.15 6.14 7.66
CA ARG A 58 -7.49 4.72 7.74
C ARG A 58 -8.87 4.45 8.34
N GLN A 59 -9.24 5.13 9.43
CA GLN A 59 -10.54 4.95 10.09
C GLN A 59 -11.73 5.37 9.23
N ASP A 60 -11.52 6.21 8.22
CA ASP A 60 -12.55 6.64 7.30
C ASP A 60 -12.63 5.74 6.05
N ILE A 61 -11.68 4.81 5.86
CA ILE A 61 -11.70 3.85 4.75
C ILE A 61 -12.60 2.69 5.14
N VAL A 62 -13.63 2.46 4.33
CA VAL A 62 -14.57 1.35 4.49
C VAL A 62 -14.10 0.13 3.70
N LEU A 63 -13.62 0.35 2.47
CA LEU A 63 -13.19 -0.73 1.59
C LEU A 63 -12.20 -0.26 0.52
N LEU A 64 -11.11 -0.99 0.34
CA LEU A 64 -10.23 -0.93 -0.82
C LEU A 64 -10.71 -1.95 -1.87
N GLY A 65 -11.59 -1.50 -2.76
CA GLY A 65 -12.21 -2.33 -3.80
C GLY A 65 -11.36 -2.47 -5.07
N ALA A 66 -11.81 -3.33 -5.98
CA ALA A 66 -11.17 -3.54 -7.28
C ALA A 66 -11.39 -2.37 -8.25
N ALA A 67 -12.55 -1.73 -8.14
CA ALA A 67 -13.03 -0.71 -9.07
C ALA A 67 -13.25 0.65 -8.40
N SER A 68 -13.25 0.70 -7.07
CA SER A 68 -13.45 1.94 -6.29
C SER A 68 -12.92 1.78 -4.87
N ILE A 69 -12.66 2.90 -4.21
CA ILE A 69 -12.34 2.97 -2.79
C ILE A 69 -13.52 3.60 -2.07
N LEU A 70 -14.07 2.90 -1.08
CA LEU A 70 -15.21 3.39 -0.30
C LEU A 70 -14.70 4.09 0.96
N VAL A 71 -15.21 5.30 1.21
CA VAL A 71 -14.87 6.09 2.40
C VAL A 71 -16.13 6.61 3.10
N ASN A 72 -16.05 6.81 4.41
CA ASN A 72 -17.10 7.46 5.18
C ASN A 72 -17.16 8.96 4.84
N ARG A 73 -18.32 9.58 5.04
CA ARG A 73 -18.52 11.03 4.87
C ARG A 73 -17.55 11.90 5.67
N SER A 74 -17.04 11.40 6.80
CA SER A 74 -16.01 12.05 7.61
C SER A 74 -14.66 12.26 6.89
N ALA A 75 -14.39 11.52 5.80
CA ALA A 75 -13.18 11.71 5.00
C ALA A 75 -13.17 13.06 4.25
N ALA A 76 -14.34 13.64 3.98
CA ALA A 76 -14.46 14.87 3.22
C ALA A 76 -13.95 16.07 4.04
N GLY A 77 -12.80 16.63 3.65
CA GLY A 77 -12.23 17.82 4.26
C GLY A 77 -11.00 17.58 5.15
N ASN A 78 -10.63 16.32 5.37
CA ASN A 78 -9.37 15.98 5.99
C ASN A 78 -8.21 16.52 5.14
N LYS A 79 -7.39 17.38 5.77
CA LYS A 79 -6.18 17.89 5.13
C LYS A 79 -5.16 16.75 5.00
N PRO A 80 -4.48 16.64 3.85
CA PRO A 80 -3.37 15.72 3.73
C PRO A 80 -2.32 16.00 4.81
N PRO A 81 -1.74 14.96 5.45
CA PRO A 81 -0.59 15.16 6.32
C PRO A 81 0.56 15.77 5.53
N ALA A 82 1.40 16.55 6.21
CA ALA A 82 2.36 17.47 5.60
C ALA A 82 3.36 16.85 4.62
N LYS A 83 3.54 15.53 4.64
CA LYS A 83 4.41 14.79 3.71
C LYS A 83 3.57 13.88 2.81
N PRO A 84 3.44 14.18 1.52
CA PRO A 84 2.81 13.28 0.55
C PRO A 84 3.65 11.99 0.33
N PRO A 85 3.06 10.93 -0.29
CA PRO A 85 3.70 9.61 -0.42
C PRO A 85 5.05 9.65 -1.13
N GLY A 86 5.21 10.54 -2.11
CA GLY A 86 6.45 10.70 -2.88
C GLY A 86 7.62 11.27 -2.10
N GLU A 87 7.39 11.86 -0.92
CA GLU A 87 8.43 12.42 -0.05
C GLU A 87 8.79 11.49 1.13
N GLN A 88 8.14 10.32 1.23
CA GLN A 88 8.46 9.28 2.22
C GLN A 88 9.53 8.28 1.73
N GLY A 89 10.65 8.79 1.21
CA GLY A 89 11.90 8.02 1.12
C GLY A 89 11.87 6.76 0.24
N TRP A 90 11.13 6.79 -0.88
CA TRP A 90 11.18 5.73 -1.89
C TRP A 90 12.37 5.91 -2.85
N PRO A 91 13.04 4.83 -3.28
CA PRO A 91 12.82 3.44 -2.91
C PRO A 91 13.44 3.09 -1.54
N LEU A 92 12.70 2.32 -0.73
CA LEU A 92 13.21 1.77 0.53
C LEU A 92 14.00 0.50 0.26
N LYS A 93 15.17 0.35 0.88
CA LYS A 93 15.97 -0.88 0.80
C LYS A 93 15.42 -1.91 1.77
N VAL A 94 15.40 -3.17 1.33
CA VAL A 94 15.00 -4.32 2.15
C VAL A 94 16.23 -5.17 2.41
N VAL A 95 16.46 -5.50 3.67
CA VAL A 95 17.58 -6.31 4.13
C VAL A 95 17.10 -7.47 4.98
N ASP A 96 17.90 -8.53 5.05
CA ASP A 96 17.67 -9.63 5.96
C ASP A 96 18.13 -9.30 7.40
N SER A 97 18.03 -10.28 8.30
CA SER A 97 18.50 -10.15 9.69
C SER A 97 20.02 -10.01 9.83
N ALA A 98 20.81 -10.42 8.82
CA ALA A 98 22.25 -10.24 8.78
C ALA A 98 22.66 -8.86 8.22
N GLY A 99 21.71 -8.12 7.65
CA GLY A 99 21.94 -6.83 7.01
C GLY A 99 22.31 -6.92 5.53
N GLU A 100 22.18 -8.10 4.92
CA GLU A 100 22.38 -8.31 3.49
C GLU A 100 21.19 -7.75 2.69
N GLU A 101 21.49 -7.08 1.58
CA GLU A 101 20.46 -6.45 0.74
C GLU A 101 19.69 -7.52 -0.05
N LEU A 102 18.39 -7.63 0.23
CA LEU A 102 17.46 -8.50 -0.48
C LEU A 102 16.88 -7.82 -1.72
N GLY A 103 16.84 -6.49 -1.72
CA GLY A 103 16.37 -5.71 -2.86
C GLY A 103 15.71 -4.39 -2.46
N THR A 104 14.82 -3.91 -3.31
CA THR A 104 14.11 -2.64 -3.10
C THR A 104 12.61 -2.86 -2.98
N LEU A 105 11.97 -2.15 -2.04
CA LEU A 105 10.52 -2.18 -1.89
C LEU A 105 9.88 -1.65 -3.17
N SER A 106 9.17 -2.53 -3.86
CA SER A 106 8.44 -2.23 -5.09
C SER A 106 6.96 -1.98 -4.79
N GLY A 107 6.40 -2.61 -3.76
CA GLY A 107 5.00 -2.40 -3.39
C GLY A 107 4.52 -3.01 -2.08
N LEU A 108 3.23 -2.80 -1.84
CA LEU A 108 2.54 -3.23 -0.62
C LEU A 108 1.28 -4.00 -0.98
N LEU A 109 1.12 -5.17 -0.35
CA LEU A 109 -0.10 -5.95 -0.37
C LEU A 109 -0.90 -5.66 0.90
N VAL A 110 -2.11 -5.14 0.73
CA VAL A 110 -2.99 -4.71 1.82
C VAL A 110 -4.29 -5.49 1.84
N GLU A 111 -4.77 -5.83 3.04
CA GLU A 111 -6.11 -6.39 3.24
C GLU A 111 -7.16 -5.29 3.04
N SER A 112 -8.18 -5.60 2.24
CA SER A 112 -9.12 -4.63 1.68
C SER A 112 -9.99 -3.89 2.70
N HIS A 113 -10.34 -4.50 3.83
CA HIS A 113 -11.28 -3.92 4.80
C HIS A 113 -10.55 -3.27 5.98
N SER A 114 -9.54 -3.95 6.51
CA SER A 114 -8.78 -3.52 7.66
C SER A 114 -7.63 -2.59 7.30
N CYS A 115 -7.31 -2.45 6.00
CA CYS A 115 -6.17 -1.67 5.51
C CYS A 115 -4.83 -2.17 6.08
N ARG A 116 -4.74 -3.44 6.47
CA ARG A 116 -3.55 -4.06 7.07
C ARG A 116 -2.58 -4.43 5.97
N VAL A 117 -1.31 -4.03 6.09
CA VAL A 117 -0.23 -4.50 5.24
C VAL A 117 0.04 -5.97 5.56
N TYR A 118 -0.35 -6.82 4.62
CA TYR A 118 -0.16 -8.25 4.67
C TYR A 118 1.27 -8.63 4.29
N ALA A 119 1.77 -8.08 3.19
CA ALA A 119 3.11 -8.35 2.69
C ALA A 119 3.71 -7.15 1.95
N LEU A 120 5.03 -7.17 1.85
CA LEU A 120 5.81 -6.29 0.98
C LEU A 120 6.11 -7.00 -0.32
N GLU A 121 6.10 -6.28 -1.43
CA GLU A 121 6.62 -6.73 -2.71
C GLU A 121 8.01 -6.14 -2.89
N VAL A 122 9.02 -6.99 -3.05
CA VAL A 122 10.43 -6.60 -3.15
C VAL A 122 10.95 -6.97 -4.54
N SER A 123 11.58 -6.00 -5.18
CA SER A 123 12.26 -6.15 -6.47
C SER A 123 13.73 -6.48 -6.22
N GLU A 124 14.18 -7.62 -6.76
CA GLU A 124 15.59 -8.01 -6.84
C GLU A 124 16.28 -7.39 -8.06
N GLY A 125 15.53 -6.68 -8.90
CA GLY A 125 15.97 -6.01 -10.11
C GLY A 125 15.24 -6.51 -11.35
N LEU A 126 15.17 -5.66 -12.39
CA LEU A 126 14.30 -5.87 -13.55
C LEU A 126 14.42 -7.26 -14.21
N LEU A 127 15.65 -7.76 -14.39
CA LEU A 127 15.90 -9.09 -14.98
C LEU A 127 15.38 -10.23 -14.10
N ALA A 128 15.62 -10.16 -12.79
CA ALA A 128 15.13 -11.13 -11.83
C ALA A 128 13.60 -11.08 -11.73
N ASP A 129 13.03 -9.88 -11.69
CA ASP A 129 11.58 -9.66 -11.59
C ASP A 129 10.82 -10.23 -12.79
N ILE A 130 11.39 -10.16 -14.01
CA ILE A 130 10.79 -10.76 -15.21
C ILE A 130 10.79 -12.29 -15.13
N GLN A 131 11.86 -12.88 -14.60
CA GLN A 131 12.01 -14.34 -14.55
C GLN A 131 11.24 -14.98 -13.40
N LYS A 132 11.29 -14.37 -12.22
CA LYS A 132 10.80 -14.94 -10.96
C LYS A 132 9.58 -14.21 -10.38
N GLY A 133 9.30 -13.00 -10.85
CA GLY A 133 8.36 -12.09 -10.20
C GLY A 133 9.00 -11.36 -9.01
N TYR A 134 8.17 -10.64 -8.25
CA TYR A 134 8.58 -9.96 -7.02
C TYR A 134 8.61 -10.93 -5.84
N ALA A 135 9.58 -10.76 -4.94
CA ALA A 135 9.59 -11.46 -3.66
C ALA A 135 8.48 -10.91 -2.74
N ILE A 136 7.78 -11.80 -2.04
CA ILE A 136 6.65 -11.46 -1.17
C ILE A 136 7.02 -11.71 0.29
N ILE A 137 7.08 -10.64 1.08
CA ILE A 137 7.60 -10.69 2.45
C ILE A 137 6.51 -10.31 3.46
N ARG A 138 6.08 -11.27 4.29
CA ARG A 138 4.98 -11.08 5.27
C ARG A 138 5.44 -10.59 6.65
N TYR A 139 6.67 -10.93 7.02
CA TYR A 139 7.26 -10.64 8.32
C TYR A 139 8.36 -9.62 8.14
N PHE A 140 8.05 -8.38 8.50
CA PHE A 140 8.96 -7.26 8.31
C PHE A 140 8.84 -6.31 9.49
N GLY A 141 9.92 -5.59 9.76
CA GLY A 141 9.98 -4.52 10.75
C GLY A 141 10.92 -3.40 10.30
N LEU A 142 10.76 -2.22 10.88
CA LEU A 142 11.67 -1.10 10.64
C LEU A 142 12.88 -1.24 11.58
N LEU A 143 14.10 -1.12 11.03
CA LEU A 143 15.31 -1.08 11.86
C LEU A 143 15.38 0.26 12.64
N PRO A 144 15.50 0.24 13.98
CA PRO A 144 15.48 1.45 14.82
C PRO A 144 16.50 2.51 14.40
N ASP A 145 17.70 2.07 14.00
CA ASP A 145 18.83 2.96 13.72
C ASP A 145 18.94 3.36 12.23
N ARG A 146 18.10 2.79 11.36
CA ARG A 146 18.16 3.05 9.92
C ARG A 146 16.75 3.27 9.35
N LYS A 147 16.33 4.54 9.33
CA LYS A 147 15.00 5.02 8.90
C LYS A 147 14.53 4.59 7.50
N ASN A 148 15.41 4.01 6.68
CA ASN A 148 15.13 3.62 5.30
C ASN A 148 15.38 2.12 5.01
N LEU A 149 15.51 1.29 6.06
CA LEU A 149 15.80 -0.14 5.93
C LEU A 149 14.75 -0.98 6.63
N ILE A 150 14.14 -1.87 5.86
CA ILE A 150 13.18 -2.85 6.36
C ILE A 150 13.94 -4.15 6.61
N ALA A 151 13.93 -4.62 7.85
CA ALA A 151 14.48 -5.91 8.22
C ALA A 151 13.42 -7.00 8.12
N VAL A 152 13.84 -8.14 7.60
CA VAL A 152 13.02 -9.34 7.40
C VAL A 152 13.59 -10.42 8.29
N THR A 153 12.78 -10.95 9.21
CA THR A 153 13.17 -12.10 10.03
C THR A 153 12.98 -13.38 9.21
N GLN A 154 13.99 -14.24 9.21
CA GLN A 154 14.02 -15.53 8.50
C GLN A 154 12.98 -16.53 9.04
N GLU A 155 11.68 -16.26 8.86
CA GLU A 155 10.65 -17.28 8.97
C GLU A 155 9.76 -17.23 7.72
N GLU A 156 10.12 -18.12 6.80
CA GLU A 156 9.41 -18.59 5.61
C GLU A 156 9.11 -17.56 4.52
N GLU A 157 10.07 -17.43 3.59
CA GLU A 157 9.82 -17.03 2.19
C GLU A 157 8.83 -18.00 1.53
N LYS A 158 7.52 -17.82 1.76
CA LYS A 158 6.49 -18.49 0.96
C LYS A 158 6.29 -17.72 -0.33
N THR A 159 6.94 -18.17 -1.39
CA THR A 159 6.76 -17.69 -2.77
C THR A 159 5.31 -17.91 -3.21
N MET A 160 4.47 -16.87 -3.12
CA MET A 160 3.10 -16.93 -3.63
C MET A 160 3.13 -16.87 -5.18
N ARG A 161 2.50 -17.83 -5.85
CA ARG A 161 2.42 -17.89 -7.32
C ARG A 161 1.19 -17.14 -7.84
N LYS A 162 1.36 -16.28 -8.85
CA LYS A 162 0.28 -15.51 -9.48
C LYS A 162 -0.45 -16.36 -10.54
N LYS A 163 -1.79 -16.43 -10.49
CA LYS A 163 -2.63 -16.93 -11.58
C LYS A 163 -3.84 -16.01 -11.78
N GLY A 164 -3.99 -15.43 -12.97
CA GLY A 164 -5.21 -14.70 -13.34
C GLY A 164 -5.53 -13.41 -12.60
N GLY A 165 -4.53 -12.70 -12.06
CA GLY A 165 -4.75 -11.40 -11.38
C GLY A 165 -5.20 -11.52 -9.92
N GLU A 166 -5.34 -12.72 -9.40
CA GLU A 166 -5.62 -13.00 -7.99
C GLU A 166 -4.45 -13.77 -7.36
N LEU A 167 -4.15 -13.45 -6.10
CA LEU A 167 -3.11 -14.12 -5.30
C LEU A 167 -3.79 -15.14 -4.39
N TYR A 168 -3.41 -16.41 -4.54
CA TYR A 168 -3.93 -17.53 -3.76
C TYR A 168 -2.84 -18.08 -2.84
N GLU A 169 -3.23 -18.51 -1.64
CA GLU A 169 -2.38 -19.37 -0.80
C GLU A 169 -2.25 -20.73 -1.50
N GLY A 170 -1.01 -21.19 -1.68
CA GLY A 170 -0.71 -22.55 -2.10
C GLY A 170 -0.65 -23.49 -0.91
#